data_AF-A0A3B8PJU9-F1
#
_entry.id   AF-A0A3B8PJU9-F1
#
_cell.length_a   1.000
_cell.length_b   1.000
_cell.length_c   1.000
_cell.angle_alpha   90.00
_cell.angle_beta   90.00
_cell.angle_gamma   90.00
#
_symmetry.space_group_name_H-M   'P 1'
#
loop_
_entity.id
_entity.type
_entity.pdbx_description
1 polymer ?
#
loop_
_entity_poly.entity_id
_entity_poly.type
_entity_poly.pdbx_seq_one_letter_code
_entity_poly.pdbx_strand_id
1 'polypeptide(L)'
;QLADRLSLVAQLPPLTQSETAEYVNGRLAAAGCTRTPFAPDAVAALHALSGGTPRAIGRLCDLALLVGYADGLETIRGDHIHDVALELPRAVLRQAS
;
A
#
# COMPACT_ATOMS: atom_id res chain seq x y z
N GLN A 1 -31.38 -18.54 -13.94
CA GLN A 1 -30.49 -17.73 -14.82
C GLN A 1 -29.78 -16.73 -13.93
N LEU A 2 -28.44 -16.76 -13.93
CA LEU A 2 -27.57 -16.08 -12.97
C LEU A 2 -27.21 -14.71 -13.53
N ALA A 3 -27.76 -13.65 -12.94
CA ALA A 3 -27.55 -12.27 -13.36
C ALA A 3 -26.06 -11.92 -13.39
N ASP A 4 -25.65 -11.35 -14.52
CA ASP A 4 -24.34 -10.77 -14.78
C ASP A 4 -23.79 -10.02 -13.57
N ARG A 5 -22.67 -10.51 -13.02
CA ARG A 5 -21.76 -9.65 -12.28
C ARG A 5 -21.01 -8.78 -13.29
N LEU A 6 -21.66 -7.72 -13.75
CA LEU A 6 -21.01 -6.58 -14.41
C LEU A 6 -19.95 -6.03 -13.46
N SER A 7 -18.75 -6.61 -13.52
CA SER A 7 -17.56 -6.07 -12.89
C SER A 7 -17.22 -4.84 -13.71
N LEU A 8 -17.79 -3.69 -13.32
CA LEU A 8 -17.38 -2.40 -13.84
C LEU A 8 -15.93 -2.21 -13.40
N VAL A 9 -14.99 -2.68 -14.22
CA VAL A 9 -13.57 -2.36 -14.08
C VAL A 9 -13.44 -0.90 -14.50
N ALA A 10 -13.84 0.00 -13.60
CA ALA A 10 -13.41 1.37 -13.65
C ALA A 10 -11.89 1.30 -13.52
N GLN A 11 -11.17 1.48 -14.63
CA GLN A 11 -9.73 1.69 -14.59
C GLN A 11 -9.51 3.07 -13.98
N LEU A 12 -9.55 3.14 -12.66
CA LEU A 12 -9.07 4.33 -11.96
C LEU A 12 -7.60 4.50 -12.35
N PRO A 13 -7.21 5.70 -12.83
CA PRO A 13 -5.81 5.96 -13.10
C PRO A 13 -5.00 5.73 -11.81
N PRO A 14 -3.73 5.33 -11.92
CA PRO A 14 -2.89 5.19 -10.75
C PRO A 14 -2.85 6.49 -9.96
N LEU A 15 -2.89 6.38 -8.64
CA LEU A 15 -2.81 7.51 -7.74
C LEU A 15 -1.48 8.23 -7.92
N THR A 16 -1.50 9.55 -7.93
CA THR A 16 -0.30 10.38 -7.79
C THR A 16 0.34 10.20 -6.41
N GLN A 17 1.52 10.78 -6.20
CA GLN A 17 2.18 10.74 -4.89
C GLN A 17 1.33 11.38 -3.78
N SER A 18 0.67 12.51 -4.07
CA SER A 18 -0.21 13.18 -3.08
C SER A 18 -1.44 12.34 -2.77
N GLU A 19 -2.10 11.81 -3.80
CA GLU A 19 -3.26 10.93 -3.62
C GLU A 19 -2.88 9.61 -2.92
N THR A 20 -1.65 9.12 -3.11
CA THR A 20 -1.12 7.96 -2.38
C THR A 20 -1.02 8.27 -0.89
N ALA A 21 -0.54 9.45 -0.51
CA ALA A 21 -0.49 9.88 0.89
C ALA A 21 -1.89 9.98 1.50
N GLU A 22 -2.83 10.61 0.78
CA GLU A 22 -4.23 10.72 1.20
C GLU A 22 -4.89 9.35 1.34
N TYR A 23 -4.65 8.44 0.40
CA TYR A 23 -5.15 7.07 0.43
C TYR A 23 -4.64 6.30 1.64
N VAL A 24 -3.33 6.35 1.91
CA VAL A 24 -2.73 5.69 3.08
C VAL A 24 -3.32 6.25 4.38
N ASN A 25 -3.40 7.58 4.50
CA ASN A 25 -3.98 8.23 5.67
C ASN A 25 -5.47 7.89 5.85
N GLY A 26 -6.24 7.88 4.77
CA GLY A 26 -7.67 7.51 4.80
C GLY A 26 -7.88 6.07 5.26
N ARG A 27 -7.04 5.14 4.80
CA ARG A 27 -7.08 3.74 5.24
C ARG A 27 -6.74 3.58 6.72
N LEU A 28 -5.71 4.29 7.19
CA LEU A 28 -5.33 4.28 8.61
C LEU A 28 -6.43 4.89 9.49
N ALA A 29 -7.01 6.01 9.08
CA ALA A 29 -8.11 6.65 9.78
C ALA A 29 -9.35 5.72 9.87
N ALA A 30 -9.70 5.03 8.78
CA ALA A 30 -10.78 4.04 8.77
C ALA A 30 -10.50 2.85 9.70
N ALA A 31 -9.24 2.52 9.94
CA ALA A 31 -8.81 1.51 10.92
C ALA A 31 -8.70 2.07 12.36
N GLY A 32 -9.07 3.33 12.59
CA GLY A 32 -9.01 3.98 13.91
C GLY A 32 -7.62 4.46 14.32
N CYS A 33 -6.63 4.47 13.41
CA CYS A 33 -5.31 5.03 13.70
C CYS A 33 -5.37 6.56 13.73
N THR A 34 -4.95 7.15 14.85
CA THR A 34 -4.85 8.61 15.04
C THR A 34 -3.51 9.18 14.62
N ARG A 35 -2.47 8.35 14.55
CA ARG A 35 -1.14 8.69 14.02
C ARG A 35 -0.80 7.79 12.84
N THR A 36 -0.15 8.35 11.82
CA THR A 36 0.44 7.53 10.77
C THR A 36 1.76 6.92 11.27
N PRO A 37 1.94 5.59 11.17
CA PRO A 37 3.23 4.96 11.43
C PRO A 37 4.19 5.12 10.25
N PHE A 38 3.73 5.61 9.09
CA PHE A 38 4.56 5.80 7.91
C PHE A 38 5.16 7.21 7.88
N ALA A 39 6.48 7.28 7.79
CA ALA A 39 7.19 8.52 7.52
C ALA A 39 7.00 8.98 6.05
N PRO A 40 7.22 10.27 5.73
CA PRO A 40 7.00 10.79 4.37
C PRO A 40 7.80 10.08 3.28
N ASP A 41 9.02 9.65 3.59
CA ASP A 41 9.89 8.85 2.72
C ASP A 41 9.33 7.44 2.48
N ALA A 42 8.68 6.83 3.49
CA ALA A 42 7.97 5.56 3.32
C ALA A 42 6.80 5.70 2.34
N VAL A 43 6.04 6.78 2.43
CA VAL A 43 4.92 7.06 1.50
C VAL A 43 5.43 7.28 0.07
N ALA A 44 6.57 7.97 -0.08
CA ALA A 44 7.22 8.11 -1.39
C ALA A 44 7.67 6.76 -1.96
N ALA A 45 8.27 5.90 -1.13
CA ALA A 45 8.67 4.55 -1.54
C ALA A 45 7.47 3.68 -1.92
N LEU A 46 6.38 3.74 -1.14
CA LEU A 46 5.12 3.06 -1.44
C LEU A 46 4.59 3.45 -2.82
N HIS A 47 4.53 4.75 -3.13
CA HIS A 47 4.10 5.22 -4.44
C HIS A 47 5.01 4.70 -5.57
N ALA A 48 6.32 4.85 -5.42
CA ALA A 48 7.31 4.45 -6.43
C ALA A 48 7.28 2.93 -6.72
N LEU A 49 7.17 2.10 -5.67
CA LEU A 49 7.20 0.64 -5.80
C LEU A 49 5.85 0.05 -6.25
N SER A 50 4.74 0.71 -5.90
CA SER A 50 3.39 0.29 -6.31
C SER A 50 2.95 0.82 -7.68
N GLY A 51 3.66 1.84 -8.20
CA GLY A 51 3.25 2.60 -9.37
C GLY A 51 1.92 3.33 -9.17
N GLY A 52 1.57 3.69 -7.94
CA GLY A 52 0.30 4.37 -7.61
C GLY A 52 -0.94 3.48 -7.59
N THR A 53 -0.80 2.16 -7.71
CA THR A 53 -1.97 1.25 -7.74
C THR A 53 -2.49 1.00 -6.31
N PRO A 54 -3.75 1.34 -5.97
CA PRO A 54 -4.28 1.21 -4.60
C PRO A 54 -4.10 -0.19 -3.99
N ARG A 55 -4.32 -1.23 -4.81
CA ARG A 55 -4.16 -2.63 -4.38
C ARG A 55 -2.71 -2.99 -4.04
N ALA A 56 -1.74 -2.49 -4.81
CA ALA A 56 -0.33 -2.71 -4.54
C ALA A 56 0.17 -1.88 -3.35
N ILE A 57 -0.27 -0.61 -3.25
CA ILE A 57 0.00 0.26 -2.09
C ILE A 57 -0.49 -0.45 -0.82
N GLY A 58 -1.75 -0.91 -0.83
CA GLY A 58 -2.34 -1.59 0.30
C GLY A 58 -1.54 -2.80 0.76
N ARG A 59 -1.12 -3.64 -0.18
CA ARG A 59 -0.35 -4.84 0.14
C ARG A 59 1.02 -4.52 0.75
N LEU A 60 1.72 -3.52 0.22
CA LEU A 60 2.99 -3.06 0.79
C LEU A 60 2.79 -2.48 2.19
N CYS A 61 1.72 -1.70 2.41
CA CYS A 61 1.39 -1.19 3.74
C CYS A 61 1.14 -2.32 4.74
N ASP A 62 0.31 -3.30 4.38
CA ASP A 62 -0.06 -4.40 5.30
C ASP A 62 1.17 -5.21 5.71
N LEU A 63 2.10 -5.46 4.77
CA LEU A 63 3.35 -6.17 5.04
C LEU A 63 4.33 -5.32 5.85
N ALA A 64 4.48 -4.04 5.52
CA ALA A 64 5.36 -3.14 6.27
C ALA A 64 4.88 -2.95 7.71
N LEU A 65 3.56 -2.91 7.94
CA LEU A 65 2.98 -2.89 9.29
C LEU A 65 3.26 -4.20 10.04
N LEU A 66 3.16 -5.35 9.37
CA LEU A 66 3.44 -6.65 9.97
C LEU A 66 4.92 -6.78 10.38
N VAL A 67 5.83 -6.45 9.46
CA VAL A 67 7.28 -6.48 9.72
C VAL A 67 7.65 -5.44 10.78
N GLY A 68 7.16 -4.21 10.66
CA GLY A 68 7.41 -3.17 11.65
C GLY A 68 6.89 -3.54 13.04
N TYR A 69 5.75 -4.23 13.13
CA TYR A 69 5.25 -4.77 14.40
C TYR A 69 6.16 -5.86 14.96
N ALA A 70 6.62 -6.81 14.13
CA ALA A 70 7.52 -7.88 14.54
C ALA A 70 8.87 -7.35 15.05
N ASP A 71 9.38 -6.27 14.44
CA ASP A 71 10.65 -5.63 14.77
C ASP A 71 10.53 -4.55 15.85
N GLY A 72 9.32 -4.30 16.37
CA GLY A 72 9.08 -3.30 17.42
C GLY A 72 9.27 -1.85 16.97
N LEU A 73 9.08 -1.56 15.68
CA LEU A 73 9.26 -0.23 15.11
C LEU A 73 8.03 0.66 15.35
N GLU A 74 8.27 1.84 15.93
CA GLU A 74 7.22 2.86 16.06
C GLU A 74 6.99 3.67 14.78
N THR A 75 7.95 3.65 13.84
CA THR A 75 7.90 4.41 12.60
C THR A 75 8.52 3.61 11.46
N ILE A 76 7.76 3.45 10.39
CA ILE A 76 8.14 2.80 9.14
C ILE A 76 8.72 3.87 8.20
N ARG A 77 9.92 3.62 7.67
CA ARG A 77 10.70 4.49 6.79
C ARG A 77 10.85 3.85 5.41
N GLY A 78 11.40 4.60 4.46
CA GLY A 78 11.50 4.16 3.06
C GLY A 78 12.35 2.91 2.85
N ASP A 79 13.40 2.72 3.66
CA ASP A 79 14.22 1.52 3.71
C ASP A 79 13.41 0.27 4.08
N HIS A 80 12.60 0.32 5.13
CA HIS A 80 11.73 -0.79 5.53
C HIS A 80 10.74 -1.18 4.40
N ILE A 81 10.22 -0.20 3.65
CA ILE A 81 9.36 -0.48 2.49
C ILE A 81 10.15 -1.19 1.38
N HIS A 82 11.39 -0.79 1.15
CA HIS A 82 12.25 -1.41 0.15
C HIS A 82 12.56 -2.86 0.53
N ASP A 83 12.91 -3.13 1.78
CA ASP A 83 13.21 -4.47 2.29
C ASP A 83 12.01 -5.40 2.11
N VAL A 84 10.82 -4.96 2.52
CA VAL A 84 9.56 -5.71 2.32
C VAL A 84 9.29 -5.98 0.84
N ALA A 85 9.58 -5.02 -0.03
CA ALA A 85 9.38 -5.19 -1.47
C ALA A 85 10.37 -6.19 -2.09
N LEU A 86 11.55 -6.37 -1.52
CA LEU A 86 12.56 -7.34 -1.96
C LEU A 86 12.25 -8.76 -1.48
N GLU A 87 11.67 -8.92 -0.29
CA GLU A 87 11.26 -10.23 0.24
C GLU A 87 10.11 -10.86 -0.55
N LEU A 88 9.35 -10.05 -1.30
CA LEU A 88 8.29 -10.51 -2.18
C LEU A 88 8.85 -10.90 -3.56
N PRO A 89 8.60 -12.12 -4.06
CA PRO A 89 8.80 -12.42 -5.47
C PRO A 89 8.00 -11.43 -6.32
N ARG A 90 8.65 -10.76 -7.29
CA ARG A 90 8.02 -9.75 -8.18
C ARG A 90 6.70 -10.21 -8.82
N ALA A 91 6.50 -11.52 -8.96
CA ALA A 91 5.24 -12.11 -9.43
C ALA A 91 4.04 -11.74 -8.54
N VAL A 92 4.20 -11.68 -7.22
CA VAL A 92 3.10 -11.41 -6.28
C VAL A 92 2.71 -9.93 -6.26
N LEU A 93 3.58 -9.03 -6.74
CA LEU A 93 3.24 -7.63 -6.97
C LEU A 93 2.44 -7.42 -8.28
N ARG A 94 2.50 -8.38 -9.21
CA ARG A 94 1.79 -8.34 -10.51
C ARG A 94 0.52 -9.19 -10.58
N GLN A 95 0.31 -10.15 -9.68
CA GLN A 95 -0.79 -11.14 -9.73
C GLN A 95 -2.15 -10.64 -9.23
N ALA A 96 -2.47 -9.38 -9.47
CA ALA A 96 -3.72 -8.77 -9.01
C ALA A 96 -4.45 -8.00 -10.13
N SER A 97 -4.12 -8.28 -11.39
CA SER A 97 -4.85 -7.86 -12.58
C SER A 97 -6.05 -8.76 -12.83
#